data_AF-A0AA42T7X3-F1
#
_entry.id   AF-A0AA42T7X3-F1
#
_cell.length_a   1.000
_cell.length_b   1.000
_cell.length_c   1.000
_cell.angle_alpha   90.00
_cell.angle_beta   90.00
_cell.angle_gamma   90.00
#
_symmetry.space_group_name_H-M   'P 1'
#
loop_
_entity.id
_entity.type
_entity.pdbx_description
1 polymer ?
#
loop_
_entity_poly.entity_id
_entity_poly.type
_entity_poly.pdbx_seq_one_letter_code
_entity_poly.pdbx_strand_id
1 'polypeptide(L)'
;MSAYDRFIEDAATRLELGHRARWVVEVISVWITSHHQGLDGLQQRFEQAGLASRFHSWRQPAAMRLPIVASELERALGAHTLAMIAHRCGMSPGAFRVVACHLLPGVVALMDAPGGLVPSPHAPRSIAGPSPRRMTGTVPLRAMYGRAVRSLLWLLAIVVVLGLTTWLQLKARMPLWTVPDIPLEHDACLSLQQHGTQMQVHGNLPTEGDRRRIWSTLLALHGRQNVQGGITLDPRARAPRWLDRLIADLPQLQGDGLRLEFAGSQLRIDTSLMEDAQRLAISHRLRQDFPALDMSGLWGPGLAALSQLPAHADAAQRIEALNQTTLKFHAGSSELTGDSRQTLEAVADALRRAPDGKRVEIGAHTDGRGHAQANLQLSQQRAEAVSHALQSLGVPATSLVAVGYGQDWPVADNRSDIGRAQNRRIAYQLLD
;
A
#
# COMPACT_ATOMS: atom_id res chain seq x y z
N MET A 1 36.02 9.52 -26.48
CA MET A 1 34.67 9.50 -25.88
C MET A 1 33.99 8.20 -26.26
N SER A 2 33.50 7.42 -25.29
CA SER A 2 32.83 6.14 -25.59
C SER A 2 31.52 6.38 -26.34
N ALA A 3 30.97 5.35 -26.99
CA ALA A 3 29.63 5.43 -27.59
C ALA A 3 28.56 5.75 -26.54
N TYR A 4 28.76 5.26 -25.31
CA TYR A 4 27.91 5.52 -24.14
C TYR A 4 27.97 6.99 -23.70
N ASP A 5 29.17 7.58 -23.59
CA ASP A 5 29.33 8.99 -23.20
C ASP A 5 28.70 9.93 -24.24
N ARG A 6 28.87 9.63 -25.54
CA ARG A 6 28.21 10.39 -26.63
C ARG A 6 26.69 10.33 -26.53
N PHE A 7 26.14 9.16 -26.20
CA PHE A 7 24.70 8.98 -26.03
C PHE A 7 24.16 9.77 -24.83
N ILE A 8 24.87 9.76 -23.69
CA ILE A 8 24.48 10.54 -22.52
C ILE A 8 24.50 12.04 -22.82
N GLU A 9 25.53 12.53 -23.51
CA GLU A 9 25.66 13.97 -23.83
C GLU A 9 24.58 14.43 -24.82
N ASP A 10 24.25 13.60 -25.82
CA ASP A 10 23.14 13.85 -26.74
C ASP A 10 21.78 13.83 -26.00
N ALA A 11 21.58 12.87 -25.08
CA ALA A 11 20.39 12.82 -24.24
C ALA A 11 20.26 14.02 -23.29
N ALA A 12 21.38 14.46 -22.70
CA ALA A 12 21.42 15.60 -21.78
C ALA A 12 20.99 16.91 -22.45
N THR A 13 21.39 17.09 -23.70
CA THR A 13 21.11 18.29 -24.50
C THR A 13 19.75 18.24 -25.16
N ARG A 14 19.38 17.15 -25.84
CA ARG A 14 18.12 17.05 -26.59
C ARG A 14 16.87 16.95 -25.72
N LEU A 15 16.98 16.36 -24.54
CA LEU A 15 15.84 16.14 -23.64
C LEU A 15 15.83 17.10 -22.44
N GLU A 16 16.69 18.12 -22.45
CA GLU A 16 16.87 19.09 -21.35
C GLU A 16 17.13 18.43 -19.98
N LEU A 17 17.67 17.21 -19.96
CA LEU A 17 17.94 16.45 -18.73
C LEU A 17 19.20 16.95 -18.01
N GLY A 18 20.12 17.59 -18.74
CA GLY A 18 21.41 18.04 -18.21
C GLY A 18 22.17 16.89 -17.52
N HIS A 19 22.67 17.14 -16.30
CA HIS A 19 23.41 16.14 -15.52
C HIS A 19 22.59 14.89 -15.15
N ARG A 20 21.25 14.94 -15.22
CA ARG A 20 20.38 13.80 -14.88
C ARG A 20 20.34 12.72 -15.96
N ALA A 21 20.75 13.04 -17.20
CA ALA A 21 20.70 12.08 -18.32
C ALA A 21 21.44 10.77 -18.00
N ARG A 22 22.62 10.87 -17.39
CA ARG A 22 23.41 9.72 -16.97
C ARG A 22 22.66 8.81 -15.99
N TRP A 23 22.07 9.40 -14.95
CA TRP A 23 21.29 8.67 -13.96
C TRP A 23 20.09 7.95 -14.59
N VAL A 24 19.33 8.63 -15.45
CA VAL A 24 18.15 8.05 -16.10
C VAL A 24 18.56 6.86 -16.98
N VAL A 25 19.64 7.00 -17.74
CA VAL A 25 20.17 5.91 -18.58
C VAL A 25 20.66 4.74 -17.73
N GLU A 26 21.33 4.99 -16.60
CA GLU A 26 21.78 3.95 -15.66
C GLU A 26 20.59 3.21 -15.04
N VAL A 27 19.57 3.93 -14.57
CA VAL A 27 18.36 3.32 -13.98
C VAL A 27 17.63 2.44 -15.00
N ILE A 28 17.49 2.88 -16.25
CA ILE A 28 16.88 2.08 -17.32
C ILE A 28 17.75 0.85 -17.61
N SER A 29 19.07 1.04 -17.74
CA SER A 29 19.99 -0.07 -18.05
C SER A 29 19.98 -1.12 -16.95
N VAL A 30 20.07 -0.71 -15.68
CA VAL A 30 19.98 -1.60 -14.51
C VAL A 30 18.64 -2.30 -14.46
N TRP A 31 17.54 -1.61 -14.77
CA TRP A 31 16.21 -2.23 -14.82
C TRP A 31 16.13 -3.31 -15.90
N ILE A 32 16.70 -3.10 -17.09
CA ILE A 32 16.75 -4.12 -18.14
C ILE A 32 17.61 -5.31 -17.70
N THR A 33 18.81 -5.07 -17.17
CA THR A 33 19.73 -6.15 -16.77
C THR A 33 19.33 -6.89 -15.50
N SER A 34 18.54 -6.27 -14.61
CA SER A 34 18.04 -6.92 -13.39
C SER A 34 16.91 -7.92 -13.65
N HIS A 35 16.32 -7.92 -14.85
CA HIS A 35 15.35 -8.95 -15.24
C HIS A 35 16.07 -10.27 -15.54
N HIS A 36 15.50 -11.40 -15.14
CA HIS A 36 16.07 -12.74 -15.32
C HIS A 36 16.33 -13.12 -16.79
N GLN A 37 15.59 -12.51 -17.72
CA GLN A 37 15.78 -12.66 -19.17
C GLN A 37 16.46 -11.45 -19.82
N GLY A 38 16.93 -10.47 -19.03
CA GLY A 38 17.64 -9.29 -19.51
C GLY A 38 16.95 -8.59 -20.70
N LEU A 39 17.70 -8.42 -21.77
CA LEU A 39 17.24 -7.79 -23.02
C LEU A 39 16.26 -8.68 -23.80
N ASP A 40 16.35 -10.01 -23.67
CA ASP A 40 15.43 -10.95 -24.32
C ASP A 40 14.03 -10.91 -23.69
N GLY A 41 13.94 -10.71 -22.38
CA GLY A 41 12.66 -10.52 -21.68
C GLY A 41 11.97 -9.21 -22.08
N LEU A 42 12.75 -8.16 -22.34
CA LEU A 42 12.24 -6.92 -22.90
C LEU A 42 11.72 -7.13 -24.32
N GLN A 43 12.44 -7.89 -25.15
CA GLN A 43 11.99 -8.25 -26.50
C GLN A 43 10.64 -8.97 -26.47
N GLN A 44 10.49 -10.00 -25.63
CA GLN A 44 9.23 -10.76 -25.52
C GLN A 44 8.03 -9.88 -25.15
N ARG A 45 8.22 -8.91 -24.25
CA ARG A 45 7.15 -7.96 -23.89
C ARG A 45 6.72 -7.08 -25.05
N PHE A 46 7.67 -6.62 -25.86
CA PHE A 46 7.37 -5.84 -27.06
C PHE A 46 6.69 -6.70 -28.14
N GLU A 47 7.08 -7.96 -28.27
CA GLU A 47 6.42 -8.91 -29.17
C GLU A 47 4.97 -9.17 -28.75
N GLN A 48 4.71 -9.41 -27.46
CA GLN A 48 3.36 -9.59 -26.90
C GLN A 48 2.45 -8.37 -27.11
N ALA A 49 3.03 -7.16 -27.15
CA ALA A 49 2.30 -5.92 -27.43
C ALA A 49 2.12 -5.63 -28.93
N GLY A 50 2.56 -6.53 -29.82
CA GLY A 50 2.50 -6.35 -31.28
C GLY A 50 3.51 -5.34 -31.83
N LEU A 51 4.62 -5.10 -31.10
CA LEU A 51 5.66 -4.11 -31.41
C LEU A 51 7.01 -4.76 -31.77
N ALA A 52 7.00 -6.04 -32.15
CA ALA A 52 8.20 -6.82 -32.48
C ALA A 52 9.11 -6.12 -33.51
N SER A 53 8.53 -5.63 -34.61
CA SER A 53 9.26 -4.95 -35.68
C SER A 53 9.95 -3.66 -35.22
N ARG A 54 9.32 -2.91 -34.31
CA ARG A 54 9.92 -1.71 -33.71
C ARG A 54 11.09 -2.07 -32.83
N PHE A 55 10.93 -3.05 -31.95
CA PHE A 55 12.00 -3.49 -31.06
C PHE A 55 13.22 -4.00 -31.87
N HIS A 56 12.98 -4.79 -32.91
CA HIS A 56 14.04 -5.25 -33.81
C HIS A 56 14.76 -4.08 -34.51
N SER A 57 14.03 -3.05 -34.93
CA SER A 57 14.62 -1.85 -35.55
C SER A 57 15.63 -1.13 -34.64
N TRP A 58 15.51 -1.26 -33.32
CA TRP A 58 16.40 -0.59 -32.37
C TRP A 58 17.81 -1.21 -32.32
N ARG A 59 17.92 -2.49 -32.70
CA ARG A 59 19.21 -3.19 -32.85
C ARG A 59 19.96 -2.80 -34.13
N GLN A 60 19.28 -2.13 -35.05
CA GLN A 60 19.86 -1.63 -36.30
C GLN A 60 20.57 -0.27 -36.08
N PRO A 61 21.43 0.18 -37.02
CA PRO A 61 22.05 1.50 -36.98
C PRO A 61 21.02 2.63 -36.79
N ALA A 62 21.44 3.73 -36.16
CA ALA A 62 20.54 4.80 -35.72
C ALA A 62 19.59 5.35 -36.81
N ALA A 63 20.01 5.34 -38.08
CA ALA A 63 19.20 5.78 -39.22
C ALA A 63 17.96 4.90 -39.50
N MET A 64 17.92 3.67 -39.01
CA MET A 64 16.86 2.69 -39.27
C MET A 64 15.93 2.46 -38.07
N ARG A 65 16.14 3.18 -36.95
CA ARG A 65 15.37 2.98 -35.71
C ARG A 65 14.00 3.63 -35.81
N LEU A 66 12.94 2.86 -35.59
CA LEU A 66 11.58 3.37 -35.55
C LEU A 66 11.30 4.04 -34.20
N PRO A 67 10.72 5.25 -34.19
CA PRO A 67 10.28 5.89 -32.95
C PRO A 67 9.14 5.11 -32.30
N ILE A 68 9.02 5.24 -30.98
CA ILE A 68 7.89 4.73 -30.21
C ILE A 68 7.16 5.88 -29.54
N VAL A 69 5.84 5.77 -29.45
CA VAL A 69 5.00 6.74 -28.74
C VAL A 69 4.64 6.24 -27.34
N ALA A 70 4.33 7.17 -26.44
CA ALA A 70 4.08 6.87 -25.02
C ALA A 70 2.99 5.80 -24.80
N SER A 71 1.93 5.80 -25.60
CA SER A 71 0.84 4.82 -25.49
C SER A 71 1.26 3.40 -25.90
N GLU A 72 2.17 3.26 -26.85
CA GLU A 72 2.73 1.98 -27.27
C GLU A 72 3.75 1.47 -26.26
N LEU A 73 4.58 2.36 -25.73
CA LEU A 73 5.52 2.05 -24.66
C LEU A 73 4.79 1.56 -23.41
N GLU A 74 3.68 2.21 -23.05
CA GLU A 74 2.83 1.81 -21.93
C GLU A 74 2.11 0.49 -22.17
N ARG A 75 1.70 0.20 -23.41
CA ARG A 75 1.14 -1.11 -23.77
C ARG A 75 2.16 -2.23 -23.62
N ALA A 76 3.43 -1.98 -23.96
CA ALA A 76 4.51 -2.96 -23.88
C ALA A 76 5.01 -3.19 -22.44
N LEU A 77 5.16 -2.11 -21.66
CA LEU A 77 5.81 -2.18 -20.35
C LEU A 77 4.82 -2.18 -19.19
N GLY A 78 3.61 -1.64 -19.39
CA GLY A 78 2.61 -1.41 -18.37
C GLY A 78 2.80 -0.07 -17.64
N ALA A 79 1.68 0.56 -17.28
CA ALA A 79 1.66 1.84 -16.57
C ALA A 79 2.39 1.77 -15.22
N HIS A 80 2.23 0.65 -14.50
CA HIS A 80 2.85 0.44 -13.19
C HIS A 80 4.38 0.38 -13.27
N THR A 81 4.92 -0.39 -14.22
CA THR A 81 6.38 -0.50 -14.41
C THR A 81 6.99 0.84 -14.80
N LEU A 82 6.35 1.58 -15.70
CA LEU A 82 6.79 2.93 -16.08
C LEU A 82 6.75 3.91 -14.89
N ALA A 83 5.74 3.81 -14.02
CA ALA A 83 5.65 4.62 -12.81
C ALA A 83 6.74 4.28 -11.78
N MET A 84 7.05 2.99 -11.60
CA MET A 84 8.13 2.53 -10.73
C MET A 84 9.50 3.06 -11.19
N ILE A 85 9.80 2.99 -12.48
CA ILE A 85 11.06 3.52 -13.03
C ILE A 85 11.09 5.04 -12.94
N ALA A 86 9.98 5.72 -13.26
CA ALA A 86 9.87 7.17 -13.12
C ALA A 86 10.19 7.66 -11.71
N HIS A 87 9.69 6.95 -10.69
CA HIS A 87 9.94 7.27 -9.29
C HIS A 87 11.44 7.13 -8.93
N ARG A 88 12.11 6.07 -9.40
CA ARG A 88 13.57 5.89 -9.23
C ARG A 88 14.40 6.95 -9.97
N CYS A 89 13.88 7.48 -11.07
CA CYS A 89 14.49 8.59 -11.81
C CYS A 89 14.19 9.98 -11.20
N GLY A 90 13.33 10.08 -10.18
CA GLY A 90 12.91 11.37 -9.61
C GLY A 90 12.05 12.21 -10.57
N MET A 91 11.29 11.56 -11.46
CA MET A 91 10.47 12.19 -12.49
C MET A 91 8.99 11.85 -12.30
N SER A 92 8.09 12.71 -12.81
CA SER A 92 6.67 12.35 -12.86
C SER A 92 6.45 11.22 -13.90
N PRO A 93 5.47 10.32 -13.71
CA PRO A 93 5.19 9.24 -14.66
C PRO A 93 4.88 9.71 -16.09
N GLY A 94 4.34 10.92 -16.25
CA GLY A 94 4.10 11.53 -17.56
C GLY A 94 5.38 12.01 -18.23
N ALA A 95 6.24 12.73 -17.50
CA ALA A 95 7.51 13.22 -18.02
C ALA A 95 8.46 12.06 -18.37
N PHE A 96 8.53 11.04 -17.52
CA PHE A 96 9.34 9.86 -17.77
C PHE A 96 8.89 9.09 -19.01
N ARG A 97 7.58 8.97 -19.26
CA ARG A 97 7.05 8.30 -20.47
C ARG A 97 7.59 8.92 -21.76
N VAL A 98 7.61 10.25 -21.84
CA VAL A 98 8.14 10.97 -23.00
C VAL A 98 9.64 10.74 -23.12
N VAL A 99 10.39 10.91 -22.03
CA VAL A 99 11.84 10.70 -22.01
C VAL A 99 12.22 9.26 -22.37
N ALA A 100 11.52 8.27 -21.84
CA ALA A 100 11.77 6.86 -22.10
C ALA A 100 11.54 6.48 -23.58
N CYS A 101 10.59 7.12 -24.27
CA CYS A 101 10.38 6.91 -25.71
C CYS A 101 11.63 7.28 -26.54
N HIS A 102 12.37 8.29 -26.11
CA HIS A 102 13.60 8.74 -26.77
C HIS A 102 14.83 7.94 -26.33
N LEU A 103 14.91 7.55 -25.05
CA LEU A 103 16.10 6.90 -24.50
C LEU A 103 16.12 5.39 -24.75
N LEU A 104 14.99 4.70 -24.62
CA LEU A 104 14.94 3.24 -24.64
C LEU A 104 15.52 2.62 -25.94
N PRO A 105 15.23 3.12 -27.15
CA PRO A 105 15.85 2.60 -28.38
C PRO A 105 17.37 2.70 -28.37
N GLY A 106 17.91 3.80 -27.82
CA GLY A 106 19.35 4.03 -27.74
C GLY A 106 20.02 3.14 -26.69
N VAL A 107 19.38 2.95 -25.53
CA VAL A 107 19.88 2.05 -24.47
C VAL A 107 19.93 0.61 -24.97
N VAL A 108 18.87 0.13 -25.63
CA VAL A 108 18.82 -1.23 -26.20
C VAL A 108 19.96 -1.42 -27.21
N ALA A 109 20.19 -0.45 -28.10
CA ALA A 109 21.28 -0.54 -29.07
C ALA A 109 22.68 -0.55 -28.44
N LEU A 110 22.87 0.18 -27.34
CA LEU A 110 24.14 0.21 -26.62
C LEU A 110 24.42 -1.11 -25.88
N MET A 111 23.37 -1.79 -25.43
CA MET A 111 23.48 -3.10 -24.77
C MET A 111 23.72 -4.25 -25.76
N ASP A 112 23.21 -4.13 -26.98
CA ASP A 112 23.34 -5.14 -28.05
C ASP A 112 24.67 -5.04 -28.83
N ALA A 113 25.41 -3.94 -28.69
CA ALA A 113 26.68 -3.73 -29.38
C ALA A 113 27.80 -4.65 -28.84
N PRO A 114 28.67 -5.22 -29.71
CA PRO A 114 29.79 -6.05 -29.29
C PRO A 114 30.77 -5.24 -28.41
N GLY A 115 30.83 -5.59 -27.11
CA GLY A 115 31.49 -4.81 -26.05
C GLY A 115 30.55 -4.26 -24.95
N GLY A 116 29.32 -4.79 -24.86
CA GLY A 116 28.23 -4.34 -23.99
C GLY A 116 28.58 -4.10 -22.51
N LEU A 117 28.03 -2.99 -22.01
CA LEU A 117 28.12 -2.41 -20.66
C LEU A 117 28.19 -3.43 -19.50
N VAL A 118 29.34 -3.49 -18.83
CA VAL A 118 29.40 -3.76 -17.39
C VAL A 118 29.25 -2.41 -16.69
N PRO A 119 28.20 -2.15 -15.90
CA PRO A 119 28.13 -0.95 -15.08
C PRO A 119 29.33 -0.95 -14.13
N SER A 120 30.23 0.03 -14.25
CA SER A 120 31.26 0.20 -13.22
C SER A 120 30.57 0.58 -11.91
N PRO A 121 30.87 -0.11 -10.79
CA PRO A 121 30.33 0.27 -9.49
C PRO A 121 31.06 1.53 -9.04
N HIS A 122 30.50 2.69 -9.35
CA HIS A 122 30.89 3.94 -8.70
C HIS A 122 29.83 4.26 -7.66
N ALA A 123 30.21 4.06 -6.41
CA ALA A 123 29.46 4.44 -5.23
C ALA A 123 29.04 5.93 -5.32
N PRO A 124 27.85 6.30 -4.83
CA PRO A 124 27.37 7.66 -4.93
C PRO A 124 28.24 8.60 -4.09
N ARG A 125 28.97 9.49 -4.76
CA ARG A 125 29.46 10.72 -4.11
C ARG A 125 28.27 11.62 -3.85
N SER A 126 27.96 11.83 -2.57
CA SER A 126 27.13 12.93 -2.10
C SER A 126 27.64 14.24 -2.68
N ILE A 127 26.87 14.86 -3.58
CA ILE A 127 27.04 16.26 -3.96
C ILE A 127 25.96 17.03 -3.21
N ALA A 128 26.30 17.44 -2.00
CA ALA A 128 25.69 18.62 -1.39
C ALA A 128 26.16 19.84 -2.21
N GLY A 129 25.24 20.46 -2.96
CA GLY A 129 25.47 21.69 -3.72
C GLY A 129 24.16 22.47 -3.83
N PRO A 130 24.19 23.81 -3.77
CA PRO A 130 23.03 24.61 -3.40
C PRO A 130 22.00 24.74 -4.52
N SER A 131 20.75 24.92 -4.10
CA SER A 131 19.55 25.11 -4.90
C SER A 131 19.73 26.12 -6.05
N PRO A 132 19.15 25.89 -7.25
CA PRO A 132 19.28 26.82 -8.36
C PRO A 132 18.48 28.10 -8.09
N ARG A 133 19.20 29.22 -8.00
CA ARG A 133 18.65 30.57 -8.16
C ARG A 133 18.11 30.73 -9.59
N ARG A 134 16.86 31.20 -9.71
CA ARG A 134 16.35 31.77 -10.96
C ARG A 134 17.19 32.99 -11.34
N MET A 135 17.98 32.88 -12.42
CA MET A 135 18.54 34.02 -13.12
C MET A 135 17.62 34.36 -14.29
N THR A 136 16.80 35.39 -14.11
CA THR A 136 16.19 36.14 -15.23
C THR A 136 17.23 37.11 -15.75
N GLY A 137 17.80 36.84 -16.92
CA GLY A 137 18.60 37.81 -17.67
C GLY A 137 17.71 38.57 -18.65
N THR A 138 17.57 39.87 -18.46
CA THR A 138 17.06 40.81 -19.48
C THR A 138 18.20 41.73 -19.91
N VAL A 139 18.46 41.76 -21.22
CA VAL A 139 19.41 42.65 -21.91
C VAL A 139 18.87 44.10 -21.88
N PRO A 140 19.71 45.15 -21.79
CA PRO A 140 19.22 46.53 -21.64
C PRO A 140 19.02 47.20 -23.00
N LEU A 141 17.97 48.02 -23.10
CA LEU A 141 17.87 49.07 -24.10
C LEU A 141 17.74 50.42 -23.38
N ARG A 142 18.76 51.25 -23.53
CA ARG A 142 18.66 52.70 -23.34
C ARG A 142 17.87 53.28 -24.52
N ALA A 143 16.88 54.10 -24.26
CA ALA A 143 16.85 55.49 -24.72
C ALA A 143 15.60 56.21 -24.19
N MET A 144 15.86 57.38 -23.62
CA MET A 144 15.00 58.53 -23.34
C MET A 144 13.56 58.51 -23.89
N TYR A 145 12.57 58.83 -23.05
CA TYR A 145 11.65 59.94 -23.32
C TYR A 145 11.05 60.45 -22.00
N GLY A 146 11.38 61.71 -21.69
CA GLY A 146 11.05 62.36 -20.44
C GLY A 146 9.60 62.83 -20.34
N ARG A 147 9.11 62.82 -19.09
CA ARG A 147 7.94 63.55 -18.55
C ARG A 147 6.54 63.08 -18.93
N ALA A 148 6.28 62.42 -20.07
CA ALA A 148 4.93 61.90 -20.37
C ALA A 148 4.59 60.57 -19.65
N VAL A 149 5.59 59.76 -19.32
CA VAL A 149 5.40 58.44 -18.69
C VAL A 149 4.98 58.55 -17.21
N ARG A 150 5.34 59.64 -16.53
CA ARG A 150 4.99 59.83 -15.11
C ARG A 150 3.49 60.06 -14.90
N SER A 151 2.83 60.79 -15.80
CA SER A 151 1.37 61.00 -15.75
C SER A 151 0.60 59.72 -16.09
N LEU A 152 1.11 58.92 -17.05
CA LEU A 152 0.52 57.63 -17.40
C LEU A 152 0.68 56.60 -16.26
N LEU A 153 1.82 56.60 -15.57
CA LEU A 153 2.07 55.75 -14.39
C LEU A 153 1.17 56.11 -13.20
N TRP A 154 0.89 57.40 -12.98
CA TRP A 154 -0.06 57.82 -11.94
C TRP A 154 -1.51 57.45 -12.28
N LEU A 155 -1.92 57.56 -13.54
CA LEU A 155 -3.23 57.06 -13.99
C LEU A 155 -3.34 55.55 -13.85
N LEU A 156 -2.28 54.79 -14.20
CA LEU A 156 -2.24 53.35 -14.02
C LEU A 156 -2.28 52.96 -12.54
N ALA A 157 -1.59 53.69 -11.66
CA ALA A 157 -1.64 53.48 -10.22
C ALA A 157 -3.03 53.75 -9.64
N ILE A 158 -3.73 54.79 -10.12
CA ILE A 158 -5.11 55.08 -9.71
C ILE A 158 -6.06 53.98 -10.19
N VAL A 159 -5.91 53.48 -11.42
CA VAL A 159 -6.70 52.35 -11.94
C VAL A 159 -6.42 51.06 -11.17
N VAL A 160 -5.17 50.81 -10.77
CA VAL A 160 -4.80 49.65 -9.95
C VAL A 160 -5.39 49.79 -8.54
N VAL A 161 -5.35 50.98 -7.93
CA VAL A 161 -5.94 51.23 -6.61
C VAL A 161 -7.46 51.12 -6.68
N LEU A 162 -8.11 51.69 -7.69
CA LEU A 162 -9.55 51.51 -7.92
C LEU A 162 -9.88 50.04 -8.19
N GLY A 163 -9.11 49.34 -9.02
CA GLY A 163 -9.29 47.91 -9.26
C GLY A 163 -9.15 47.09 -7.97
N LEU A 164 -8.16 47.42 -7.13
CA LEU A 164 -7.92 46.73 -5.87
C LEU A 164 -9.00 47.04 -4.82
N THR A 165 -9.47 48.28 -4.72
CA THR A 165 -10.55 48.66 -3.79
C THR A 165 -11.88 48.08 -4.26
N THR A 166 -12.14 48.07 -5.57
CA THR A 166 -13.33 47.42 -6.15
C THR A 166 -13.26 45.91 -5.96
N TRP A 167 -12.08 45.29 -6.14
CA TRP A 167 -11.86 43.87 -5.87
C TRP A 167 -12.03 43.53 -4.38
N LEU A 168 -11.52 44.37 -3.46
CA LEU A 168 -11.73 44.22 -2.02
C LEU A 168 -13.21 44.37 -1.64
N GLN A 169 -13.93 45.32 -2.25
CA GLN A 169 -15.36 45.49 -2.04
C GLN A 169 -16.18 44.33 -2.63
N LEU A 170 -15.77 43.77 -3.77
CA LEU A 170 -16.36 42.56 -4.35
C LEU A 170 -16.08 41.33 -3.48
N LYS A 171 -14.88 41.22 -2.90
CA LYS A 171 -14.51 40.12 -2.00
C LYS A 171 -15.24 40.22 -0.65
N ALA A 172 -15.47 41.43 -0.16
CA ALA A 172 -16.24 41.69 1.07
C ALA A 172 -17.77 41.53 0.87
N ARG A 173 -18.25 41.53 -0.38
CA ARG A 173 -19.66 41.32 -0.76
C ARG A 173 -19.95 39.94 -1.33
N MET A 174 -19.01 38.98 -1.25
CA MET A 174 -19.40 37.60 -1.48
C MET A 174 -20.35 37.22 -0.34
N PRO A 175 -21.64 36.91 -0.61
CA PRO A 175 -22.45 36.29 0.42
C PRO A 175 -21.70 35.03 0.84
N LEU A 176 -21.60 34.80 2.16
CA LEU A 176 -21.21 33.49 2.68
C LEU A 176 -22.20 32.49 2.10
N TRP A 177 -21.90 31.93 0.92
CA TRP A 177 -22.45 30.64 0.55
C TRP A 177 -21.86 29.70 1.59
N THR A 178 -22.62 29.52 2.67
CA THR A 178 -22.49 28.32 3.48
C THR A 178 -22.73 27.20 2.50
N VAL A 179 -21.66 26.50 2.13
CA VAL A 179 -21.79 25.15 1.60
C VAL A 179 -22.82 24.48 2.51
N PRO A 180 -23.97 24.00 2.01
CA PRO A 180 -24.85 23.24 2.86
C PRO A 180 -23.97 22.13 3.43
N ASP A 181 -23.84 22.09 4.77
CA ASP A 181 -23.21 20.98 5.46
C ASP A 181 -23.94 19.74 4.95
N ILE A 182 -23.34 19.03 4.00
CA ILE A 182 -23.73 17.67 3.69
C ILE A 182 -23.26 16.95 4.96
N PRO A 183 -24.17 16.57 5.87
CA PRO A 183 -23.74 15.88 7.07
C PRO A 183 -23.04 14.61 6.56
N LEU A 184 -21.78 14.41 6.95
CA LEU A 184 -21.11 13.13 6.76
C LEU A 184 -22.10 12.05 7.19
N GLU A 185 -22.50 11.15 6.29
CA GLU A 185 -23.30 9.99 6.67
C GLU A 185 -22.48 9.22 7.72
N HIS A 186 -22.94 9.25 8.97
CA HIS A 186 -22.30 8.51 10.04
C HIS A 186 -22.81 7.07 9.98
N ASP A 187 -21.91 6.10 10.04
CA ASP A 187 -22.32 4.70 10.10
C ASP A 187 -22.92 4.39 11.47
N ALA A 188 -23.93 3.51 11.50
CA ALA A 188 -24.48 3.01 12.75
C ALA A 188 -23.38 2.29 13.55
N CYS A 189 -23.31 2.59 14.84
CA CYS A 189 -22.34 2.06 15.78
C CYS A 189 -23.02 1.41 16.97
N LEU A 190 -22.43 0.35 17.47
CA LEU A 190 -22.91 -0.36 18.65
C LEU A 190 -21.74 -1.01 19.38
N SER A 191 -21.61 -0.68 20.65
CA SER A 191 -20.67 -1.27 21.58
C SER A 191 -21.44 -2.13 22.58
N LEU A 192 -21.01 -3.38 22.73
CA LEU A 192 -21.47 -4.35 23.70
C LEU A 192 -20.28 -4.74 24.57
N GLN A 193 -20.40 -4.61 25.88
CA GLN A 193 -19.36 -5.04 26.81
C GLN A 193 -19.98 -5.86 27.94
N GLN A 194 -19.48 -7.07 28.11
CA GLN A 194 -19.88 -7.95 29.20
C GLN A 194 -18.84 -7.92 30.33
N HIS A 195 -19.31 -7.70 31.56
CA HIS A 195 -18.50 -7.79 32.78
C HIS A 195 -19.27 -8.58 33.83
N GLY A 196 -18.85 -9.81 34.06
CA GLY A 196 -19.58 -10.83 34.81
C GLY A 196 -20.99 -11.04 34.22
N THR A 197 -22.00 -10.76 35.05
CA THR A 197 -23.41 -10.82 34.64
C THR A 197 -23.91 -9.52 34.02
N GLN A 198 -23.18 -8.41 34.16
CA GLN A 198 -23.58 -7.10 33.66
C GLN A 198 -23.21 -6.93 32.18
N MET A 199 -24.12 -6.32 31.41
CA MET A 199 -23.98 -6.05 29.99
C MET A 199 -24.15 -4.55 29.76
N GLN A 200 -23.09 -3.87 29.36
CA GLN A 200 -23.10 -2.45 29.00
C GLN A 200 -23.27 -2.30 27.49
N VAL A 201 -24.23 -1.46 27.09
CA VAL A 201 -24.62 -1.29 25.70
C VAL A 201 -24.72 0.19 25.36
N HIS A 202 -23.95 0.63 24.36
CA HIS A 202 -23.94 2.01 23.89
C HIS A 202 -23.89 2.05 22.37
N GLY A 203 -24.46 3.06 21.73
CA GLY A 203 -24.37 3.21 20.28
C GLY A 203 -25.46 4.08 19.68
N ASN A 204 -25.48 4.16 18.36
CA ASN A 204 -26.54 4.80 17.59
C ASN A 204 -27.15 3.83 16.57
N LEU A 205 -28.48 3.84 16.46
CA LEU A 205 -29.20 3.06 15.46
C LEU A 205 -30.18 3.95 14.68
N PRO A 206 -30.44 3.64 13.40
CA PRO A 206 -31.27 4.50 12.56
C PRO A 206 -32.75 4.42 12.88
N THR A 207 -33.22 3.26 13.36
CA THR A 207 -34.65 3.04 13.59
C THR A 207 -34.95 2.59 15.02
N GLU A 208 -36.12 3.01 15.50
CA GLU A 208 -36.69 2.56 16.77
C GLU A 208 -37.05 1.05 16.75
N GLY A 209 -37.29 0.48 15.57
CA GLY A 209 -37.49 -0.96 15.41
C GLY A 209 -36.21 -1.73 15.75
N ASP A 210 -35.09 -1.33 15.17
CA ASP A 210 -33.76 -1.91 15.41
C ASP A 210 -33.36 -1.85 16.88
N ARG A 211 -33.52 -0.66 17.48
CA ARG A 211 -33.27 -0.43 18.90
C ARG A 211 -34.07 -1.37 19.79
N ARG A 212 -35.37 -1.53 19.53
CA ARG A 212 -36.23 -2.41 20.32
C ARG A 212 -35.87 -3.88 20.16
N ARG A 213 -35.57 -4.33 18.93
CA ARG A 213 -35.19 -5.72 18.66
C ARG A 213 -33.96 -6.11 19.47
N ILE A 214 -32.86 -5.37 19.32
CA ILE A 214 -31.62 -5.70 20.04
C ILE A 214 -31.78 -5.57 21.56
N TRP A 215 -32.44 -4.51 22.05
CA TRP A 215 -32.63 -4.30 23.47
C TRP A 215 -33.47 -5.43 24.09
N SER A 216 -34.54 -5.86 23.41
CA SER A 216 -35.38 -6.96 23.90
C SER A 216 -34.62 -8.29 23.99
N THR A 217 -33.74 -8.59 23.02
CA THR A 217 -32.90 -9.80 23.03
C THR A 217 -31.90 -9.76 24.18
N LEU A 218 -31.23 -8.62 24.40
CA LEU A 218 -30.28 -8.45 25.50
C LEU A 218 -30.95 -8.61 26.87
N LEU A 219 -32.15 -8.04 27.04
CA LEU A 219 -32.93 -8.20 28.26
C LEU A 219 -33.35 -9.66 28.49
N ALA A 220 -33.67 -10.40 27.42
CA ALA A 220 -34.01 -11.82 27.51
C ALA A 220 -32.81 -12.69 27.92
N LEU A 221 -31.60 -12.32 27.49
CA LEU A 221 -30.37 -13.07 27.78
C LEU A 221 -29.76 -12.76 29.15
N HIS A 222 -29.65 -11.48 29.53
CA HIS A 222 -28.94 -11.06 30.75
C HIS A 222 -29.88 -10.66 31.89
N GLY A 223 -31.15 -10.38 31.61
CA GLY A 223 -32.11 -9.89 32.60
C GLY A 223 -32.07 -8.37 32.79
N ARG A 224 -33.22 -7.79 33.17
CA ARG A 224 -33.44 -6.32 33.23
C ARG A 224 -32.46 -5.54 34.11
N GLN A 225 -32.04 -6.13 35.23
CA GLN A 225 -31.15 -5.47 36.20
C GLN A 225 -29.68 -5.50 35.79
N ASN A 226 -29.34 -6.30 34.79
CA ASN A 226 -27.97 -6.55 34.38
C ASN A 226 -27.61 -5.83 33.07
N VAL A 227 -28.60 -5.36 32.29
CA VAL A 227 -28.34 -4.58 31.09
C VAL A 227 -28.35 -3.09 31.43
N GLN A 228 -27.24 -2.40 31.14
CA GLN A 228 -27.03 -0.97 31.40
C GLN A 228 -26.61 -0.25 30.11
N GLY A 229 -26.84 1.06 30.08
CA GLY A 229 -26.47 1.93 28.95
C GLY A 229 -27.68 2.39 28.13
N GLY A 230 -27.43 2.79 26.89
CA GLY A 230 -28.44 3.36 26.02
C GLY A 230 -28.01 3.44 24.56
N ILE A 231 -28.97 3.22 23.67
CA ILE A 231 -28.80 3.36 22.22
C ILE A 231 -29.55 4.61 21.78
N THR A 232 -28.84 5.57 21.20
CA THR A 232 -29.42 6.80 20.65
C THR A 232 -29.99 6.54 19.26
N LEU A 233 -31.01 7.32 18.87
CA LEU A 233 -31.57 7.26 17.53
C LEU A 233 -30.88 8.27 16.64
N ASP A 234 -30.32 7.81 15.53
CA ASP A 234 -29.76 8.67 14.49
C ASP A 234 -30.38 8.31 13.14
N PRO A 235 -31.51 8.95 12.76
CA PRO A 235 -32.21 8.65 11.51
C PRO A 235 -31.38 8.90 10.24
N ARG A 236 -30.24 9.60 10.35
CA ARG A 236 -29.32 9.87 9.24
C ARG A 236 -28.25 8.79 9.11
N ALA A 237 -28.16 7.89 10.09
CA ALA A 237 -27.20 6.79 10.04
C ALA A 237 -27.60 5.75 8.99
N ARG A 238 -26.59 5.16 8.33
CA ARG A 238 -26.83 4.07 7.38
C ARG A 238 -27.33 2.83 8.11
N ALA A 239 -28.27 2.10 7.48
CA ALA A 239 -28.80 0.86 8.02
C ALA A 239 -27.68 -0.19 8.21
N PRO A 240 -27.47 -0.70 9.44
CA PRO A 240 -26.42 -1.67 9.72
C PRO A 240 -26.75 -3.02 9.09
N ARG A 241 -25.87 -3.52 8.21
CA ARG A 241 -26.02 -4.87 7.61
C ARG A 241 -25.74 -6.01 8.58
N TRP A 242 -25.05 -5.72 9.68
CA TRP A 242 -24.62 -6.69 10.68
C TRP A 242 -25.65 -6.93 11.79
N LEU A 243 -26.66 -6.08 11.95
CA LEU A 243 -27.54 -6.09 13.12
C LEU A 243 -28.40 -7.35 13.23
N ASP A 244 -29.06 -7.75 12.14
CA ASP A 244 -29.91 -8.94 12.16
C ASP A 244 -29.10 -10.20 12.49
N ARG A 245 -27.86 -10.29 11.98
CA ARG A 245 -26.96 -11.41 12.28
C ARG A 245 -26.49 -11.38 13.72
N LEU A 246 -26.08 -10.22 14.22
CA LEU A 246 -25.70 -10.03 15.62
C LEU A 246 -26.80 -10.49 16.57
N ILE A 247 -28.05 -10.10 16.33
CA ILE A 247 -29.18 -10.50 17.18
C ILE A 247 -29.36 -12.02 17.21
N ALA A 248 -29.15 -12.70 16.09
CA ALA A 248 -29.22 -14.16 16.01
C ALA A 248 -28.08 -14.85 16.79
N ASP A 249 -26.88 -14.26 16.78
CA ASP A 249 -25.67 -14.86 17.36
C ASP A 249 -25.44 -14.44 18.83
N LEU A 250 -26.13 -13.41 19.35
CA LEU A 250 -26.05 -12.94 20.75
C LEU A 250 -26.12 -14.04 21.83
N PRO A 251 -26.99 -15.07 21.73
CA PRO A 251 -27.03 -16.14 22.74
C PRO A 251 -25.73 -16.96 22.82
N GLN A 252 -24.92 -16.95 21.76
CA GLN A 252 -23.70 -17.72 21.63
C GLN A 252 -22.44 -16.85 21.81
N LEU A 253 -22.58 -15.53 21.66
CA LEU A 253 -21.55 -14.53 21.89
C LEU A 253 -21.61 -14.03 23.35
N GLN A 254 -21.25 -14.91 24.28
CA GLN A 254 -21.25 -14.62 25.70
C GLN A 254 -19.92 -14.98 26.35
N GLY A 255 -19.54 -14.23 27.37
CA GLY A 255 -18.41 -14.54 28.24
C GLY A 255 -17.94 -13.32 29.00
N ASP A 256 -17.42 -13.54 30.20
CA ASP A 256 -16.92 -12.46 31.04
C ASP A 256 -15.72 -11.78 30.37
N GLY A 257 -15.78 -10.47 30.20
CA GLY A 257 -14.72 -9.70 29.58
C GLY A 257 -14.79 -9.58 28.05
N LEU A 258 -15.87 -10.07 27.42
CA LEU A 258 -16.11 -9.88 25.99
C LEU A 258 -16.52 -8.43 25.70
N ARG A 259 -15.81 -7.76 24.80
CA ARG A 259 -16.23 -6.47 24.21
C ARG A 259 -16.32 -6.60 22.69
N LEU A 260 -17.43 -6.14 22.13
CA LEU A 260 -17.67 -6.05 20.69
C LEU A 260 -18.06 -4.63 20.32
N GLU A 261 -17.33 -4.00 19.40
CA GLU A 261 -17.61 -2.66 18.90
C GLU A 261 -17.83 -2.72 17.39
N PHE A 262 -19.07 -2.51 16.97
CA PHE A 262 -19.48 -2.39 15.58
C PHE A 262 -19.47 -0.91 15.19
N ALA A 263 -18.85 -0.60 14.05
CA ALA A 263 -18.88 0.73 13.43
C ALA A 263 -18.88 0.57 11.90
N GLY A 264 -20.06 0.69 11.29
CA GLY A 264 -20.21 0.50 9.85
C GLY A 264 -19.79 -0.90 9.38
N SER A 265 -18.69 -0.99 8.65
CA SER A 265 -18.10 -2.24 8.19
C SER A 265 -16.99 -2.79 9.09
N GLN A 266 -16.67 -2.12 10.20
CA GLN A 266 -15.63 -2.52 11.13
C GLN A 266 -16.21 -3.20 12.38
N LEU A 267 -15.53 -4.23 12.85
CA LEU A 267 -15.81 -4.90 14.12
C LEU A 267 -14.53 -5.00 14.94
N ARG A 268 -14.49 -4.36 16.10
CA ARG A 268 -13.38 -4.50 17.07
C ARG A 268 -13.81 -5.45 18.17
N ILE A 269 -12.97 -6.42 18.45
CA ILE A 269 -13.18 -7.44 19.46
C ILE A 269 -12.12 -7.28 20.53
N ASP A 270 -12.53 -7.22 21.79
CA ASP A 270 -11.63 -7.41 22.93
C ASP A 270 -12.06 -8.67 23.66
N THR A 271 -11.13 -9.61 23.76
CA THR A 271 -11.29 -10.87 24.48
C THR A 271 -10.15 -11.08 25.48
N SER A 272 -9.40 -10.03 25.82
CA SER A 272 -8.19 -10.11 26.64
C SER A 272 -8.42 -10.63 28.07
N LEU A 273 -9.64 -10.45 28.59
CA LEU A 273 -10.04 -10.87 29.93
C LEU A 273 -10.67 -12.29 29.96
N MET A 274 -10.78 -12.95 28.80
CA MET A 274 -11.45 -14.25 28.67
C MET A 274 -10.45 -15.41 28.72
N GLU A 275 -10.94 -16.62 28.99
CA GLU A 275 -10.13 -17.85 28.93
C GLU A 275 -9.85 -18.28 27.47
N ASP A 276 -8.63 -18.76 27.18
CA ASP A 276 -8.16 -19.07 25.82
C ASP A 276 -9.10 -19.97 24.99
N ALA A 277 -9.72 -20.98 25.61
CA ALA A 277 -10.68 -21.85 24.92
C ALA A 277 -11.94 -21.10 24.47
N GLN A 278 -12.47 -20.20 25.32
CA GLN A 278 -13.62 -19.35 24.99
C GLN A 278 -13.26 -18.31 23.93
N ARG A 279 -12.05 -17.72 24.03
CA ARG A 279 -11.53 -16.77 23.04
C ARG A 279 -11.48 -17.37 21.65
N LEU A 280 -10.99 -18.61 21.54
CA LEU A 280 -10.90 -19.32 20.27
C LEU A 280 -12.29 -19.62 19.69
N ALA A 281 -13.23 -20.08 20.53
CA ALA A 281 -14.59 -20.39 20.11
C ALA A 281 -15.34 -19.14 19.58
N ILE A 282 -15.28 -18.03 20.32
CA ILE A 282 -15.88 -16.76 19.89
C ILE A 282 -15.22 -16.26 18.61
N SER A 283 -13.90 -16.32 18.53
CA SER A 283 -13.19 -15.86 17.34
C SER A 283 -13.51 -16.67 16.09
N HIS A 284 -13.71 -17.99 16.23
CA HIS A 284 -14.13 -18.85 15.13
C HIS A 284 -15.56 -18.53 14.67
N ARG A 285 -16.49 -18.40 15.63
CA ARG A 285 -17.89 -17.99 15.38
C ARG A 285 -17.96 -16.66 14.63
N LEU A 286 -17.30 -15.63 15.14
CA LEU A 286 -17.31 -14.30 14.52
C LEU A 286 -16.77 -14.31 13.08
N ARG A 287 -15.73 -15.10 12.80
CA ARG A 287 -15.21 -15.26 11.42
C ARG A 287 -16.22 -15.91 10.48
N GLN A 288 -16.99 -16.87 10.97
CA GLN A 288 -18.01 -17.57 10.17
C GLN A 288 -19.22 -16.69 9.90
N ASP A 289 -19.64 -15.94 10.91
CA ASP A 289 -20.92 -15.25 10.90
C ASP A 289 -20.82 -13.81 10.35
N PHE A 290 -19.64 -13.20 10.40
CA PHE A 290 -19.37 -11.84 9.89
C PHE A 290 -18.25 -11.77 8.84
N PRO A 291 -18.31 -12.54 7.74
CA PRO A 291 -17.22 -12.60 6.76
C PRO A 291 -17.01 -11.30 5.97
N ALA A 292 -18.00 -10.40 5.96
CA ALA A 292 -17.97 -9.14 5.25
C ALA A 292 -17.43 -7.96 6.09
N LEU A 293 -17.21 -8.15 7.39
CA LEU A 293 -16.70 -7.10 8.28
C LEU A 293 -15.17 -7.14 8.36
N ASP A 294 -14.56 -5.97 8.43
CA ASP A 294 -13.15 -5.83 8.78
C ASP A 294 -13.00 -5.97 10.29
N MET A 295 -12.61 -7.17 10.72
CA MET A 295 -12.50 -7.55 12.12
C MET A 295 -11.10 -7.28 12.66
N SER A 296 -11.01 -6.87 13.92
CA SER A 296 -9.74 -6.75 14.65
C SER A 296 -9.86 -7.30 16.05
N GLY A 297 -8.76 -7.84 16.60
CA GLY A 297 -8.72 -8.37 17.97
C GLY A 297 -9.19 -9.82 18.13
N LEU A 298 -9.23 -10.59 17.04
CA LEU A 298 -9.58 -12.01 17.10
C LEU A 298 -8.41 -12.85 17.61
N TRP A 299 -8.75 -13.87 18.39
CA TRP A 299 -7.81 -14.89 18.85
C TRP A 299 -7.74 -16.06 17.86
N GLY A 300 -6.59 -16.70 17.76
CA GLY A 300 -6.35 -17.80 16.83
C GLY A 300 -5.34 -18.80 17.37
N PRO A 301 -5.21 -19.99 16.74
CA PRO A 301 -4.32 -21.05 17.21
C PRO A 301 -2.87 -20.56 17.36
N GLY A 302 -2.35 -19.77 16.41
CA GLY A 302 -1.00 -19.21 16.53
C GLY A 302 -0.83 -18.21 17.68
N LEU A 303 -1.83 -17.39 17.99
CA LEU A 303 -1.74 -16.49 19.15
C LEU A 303 -1.72 -17.28 20.48
N ALA A 304 -2.51 -18.36 20.55
CA ALA A 304 -2.48 -19.29 21.69
C ALA A 304 -1.13 -20.02 21.80
N ALA A 305 -0.56 -20.48 20.67
CA ALA A 305 0.75 -21.11 20.66
C ALA A 305 1.85 -20.14 21.11
N LEU A 306 1.80 -18.89 20.65
CA LEU A 306 2.76 -17.86 21.03
C LEU A 306 2.63 -17.43 22.49
N SER A 307 1.42 -17.38 23.06
CA SER A 307 1.23 -17.01 24.47
C SER A 307 1.74 -18.09 25.43
N GLN A 308 1.69 -19.36 25.02
CA GLN A 308 2.15 -20.51 25.81
C GLN A 308 3.65 -20.80 25.65
N LEU A 309 4.37 -20.08 24.79
CA LEU A 309 5.81 -20.28 24.60
C LEU A 309 6.57 -20.03 25.91
N PRO A 310 7.38 -21.02 26.38
CA PRO A 310 8.28 -20.80 27.50
C PRO A 310 9.24 -19.63 27.26
N ALA A 311 9.61 -18.92 28.32
CA ALA A 311 10.57 -17.81 28.23
C ALA A 311 11.92 -18.24 27.63
N HIS A 312 12.33 -19.49 27.87
CA HIS A 312 13.57 -20.12 27.39
C HIS A 312 13.33 -21.06 26.19
N ALA A 313 12.21 -20.90 25.48
CA ALA A 313 11.94 -21.70 24.28
C ALA A 313 13.06 -21.50 23.25
N ASP A 314 13.53 -22.62 22.69
CA ASP A 314 14.55 -22.59 21.65
C ASP A 314 14.02 -21.98 20.34
N ALA A 315 14.92 -21.77 19.38
CA ALA A 315 14.56 -21.17 18.10
C ALA A 315 13.57 -22.05 17.30
N ALA A 316 13.65 -23.38 17.41
CA ALA A 316 12.79 -24.29 16.65
C ALA A 316 11.35 -24.29 17.20
N GLN A 317 11.17 -24.37 18.51
CA GLN A 317 9.87 -24.27 19.19
C GLN A 317 9.17 -22.95 18.86
N ARG A 318 9.95 -21.86 18.81
CA ARG A 318 9.45 -20.54 18.45
C ARG A 318 8.98 -20.49 17.00
N ILE A 319 9.75 -21.03 16.06
CA ILE A 319 9.37 -21.10 14.65
C ILE A 319 8.11 -21.97 14.45
N GLU A 320 8.00 -23.08 15.16
CA GLU A 320 6.80 -23.92 15.13
C GLU A 320 5.55 -23.13 15.58
N ALA A 321 5.63 -22.41 16.70
CA ALA A 321 4.53 -21.57 17.16
C ALA A 321 4.20 -20.42 16.19
N LEU A 322 5.22 -19.80 15.58
CA LEU A 322 5.05 -18.78 14.54
C LEU A 322 4.31 -19.34 13.31
N ASN A 323 4.58 -20.57 12.89
CA ASN A 323 3.94 -21.23 11.75
C ASN A 323 2.47 -21.62 11.99
N GLN A 324 2.01 -21.56 13.24
CA GLN A 324 0.59 -21.72 13.58
C GLN A 324 -0.19 -20.39 13.47
N THR A 325 0.51 -19.27 13.27
CA THR A 325 -0.11 -17.97 13.04
C THR A 325 -0.69 -17.86 11.64
N THR A 326 -1.66 -16.96 11.47
CA THR A 326 -2.26 -16.69 10.17
C THR A 326 -2.35 -15.19 9.96
N LEU A 327 -1.66 -14.71 8.93
CA LEU A 327 -1.75 -13.34 8.46
C LEU A 327 -2.66 -13.27 7.24
N LYS A 328 -3.59 -12.33 7.25
CA LYS A 328 -4.61 -12.11 6.23
C LYS A 328 -4.35 -10.82 5.48
N PHE A 329 -4.61 -10.87 4.19
CA PHE A 329 -4.43 -9.76 3.26
C PHE A 329 -5.74 -9.44 2.56
N HIS A 330 -5.90 -8.19 2.13
CA HIS A 330 -6.98 -7.83 1.22
C HIS A 330 -6.86 -8.61 -0.10
N ALA A 331 -8.00 -8.89 -0.73
CA ALA A 331 -8.05 -9.69 -1.95
C ALA A 331 -7.17 -9.08 -3.05
N GLY A 332 -6.30 -9.88 -3.64
CA GLY A 332 -5.37 -9.44 -4.70
C GLY A 332 -4.31 -8.42 -4.25
N SER A 333 -4.15 -8.17 -2.95
CA SER A 333 -3.25 -7.16 -2.39
C SER A 333 -2.21 -7.77 -1.44
N SER A 334 -1.14 -7.01 -1.20
CA SER A 334 -0.16 -7.22 -0.13
C SER A 334 -0.47 -6.42 1.14
N GLU A 335 -1.58 -5.68 1.16
CA GLU A 335 -2.06 -4.95 2.32
C GLU A 335 -2.66 -5.89 3.36
N LEU A 336 -2.11 -5.82 4.59
CA LEU A 336 -2.55 -6.62 5.73
C LEU A 336 -3.88 -6.09 6.28
N THR A 337 -4.78 -7.01 6.60
CA THR A 337 -6.07 -6.68 7.24
C THR A 337 -5.91 -6.28 8.71
N GLY A 338 -6.91 -5.59 9.27
CA GLY A 338 -6.92 -5.23 10.70
C GLY A 338 -6.79 -6.43 11.64
N ASP A 339 -7.34 -7.59 11.25
CA ASP A 339 -7.29 -8.88 11.98
C ASP A 339 -5.84 -9.34 12.20
N SER A 340 -4.93 -8.97 11.28
CA SER A 340 -3.54 -9.43 11.31
C SER A 340 -2.66 -8.60 12.24
N ARG A 341 -3.10 -7.42 12.68
CA ARG A 341 -2.26 -6.51 13.48
C ARG A 341 -1.82 -7.13 14.81
N GLN A 342 -2.76 -7.71 15.57
CA GLN A 342 -2.44 -8.35 16.85
C GLN A 342 -1.52 -9.56 16.66
N THR A 343 -1.73 -10.31 15.56
CA THR A 343 -0.86 -11.43 15.21
C THR A 343 0.56 -10.94 14.89
N LEU A 344 0.72 -9.84 14.15
CA LEU A 344 2.03 -9.23 13.87
C LEU A 344 2.75 -8.75 15.13
N GLU A 345 2.02 -8.13 16.06
CA GLU A 345 2.56 -7.71 17.35
C GLU A 345 3.10 -8.91 18.13
N ALA A 346 2.32 -9.99 18.23
CA ALA A 346 2.76 -11.23 18.90
C ALA A 346 3.95 -11.91 18.18
N VAL A 347 3.94 -11.92 16.84
CA VAL A 347 5.07 -12.43 16.03
C VAL A 347 6.32 -11.59 16.28
N ALA A 348 6.21 -10.26 16.28
CA ALA A 348 7.32 -9.37 16.54
C ALA A 348 7.90 -9.58 17.95
N ASP A 349 7.03 -9.68 18.97
CA ASP A 349 7.42 -9.99 20.34
C ASP A 349 8.16 -11.32 20.44
N ALA A 350 7.67 -12.34 19.75
CA ALA A 350 8.31 -13.64 19.70
C ALA A 350 9.69 -13.54 19.03
N LEU A 351 9.81 -12.87 17.89
CA LEU A 351 11.07 -12.72 17.16
C LEU A 351 12.11 -11.89 17.90
N ARG A 352 11.71 -10.83 18.62
CA ARG A 352 12.63 -10.03 19.44
C ARG A 352 13.20 -10.79 20.64
N ARG A 353 12.52 -11.84 21.09
CA ARG A 353 12.99 -12.76 22.14
C ARG A 353 13.76 -13.96 21.58
N ALA A 354 13.96 -14.05 20.26
CA ALA A 354 14.79 -15.09 19.68
C ALA A 354 16.27 -14.84 20.07
N PRO A 355 17.08 -15.91 20.24
CA PRO A 355 18.50 -15.77 20.53
C PRO A 355 19.24 -14.93 19.46
N ASP A 356 20.19 -14.11 19.91
CA ASP A 356 20.98 -13.24 19.03
C ASP A 356 21.71 -14.03 17.94
N GLY A 357 21.85 -13.40 16.76
CA GLY A 357 22.58 -13.95 15.62
C GLY A 357 21.78 -14.90 14.71
N LYS A 358 20.54 -15.26 15.09
CA LYS A 358 19.66 -16.03 14.21
C LYS A 358 18.89 -15.14 13.23
N ARG A 359 18.83 -15.59 11.97
CA ARG A 359 18.03 -14.96 10.92
C ARG A 359 16.78 -15.80 10.68
N VAL A 360 15.67 -15.14 10.38
CA VAL A 360 14.39 -15.79 10.09
C VAL A 360 13.95 -15.39 8.68
N GLU A 361 13.68 -16.39 7.86
CA GLU A 361 13.01 -16.21 6.59
C GLU A 361 11.49 -16.11 6.81
N ILE A 362 10.87 -15.16 6.12
CA ILE A 362 9.44 -14.97 5.98
C ILE A 362 9.08 -15.38 4.55
N GLY A 363 8.61 -16.62 4.41
CA GLY A 363 8.17 -17.21 3.16
C GLY A 363 6.69 -16.95 2.91
N ALA A 364 6.32 -16.29 1.82
CA ALA A 364 4.93 -16.09 1.44
C ALA A 364 4.52 -17.06 0.32
N HIS A 365 3.34 -17.65 0.45
CA HIS A 365 2.79 -18.61 -0.51
C HIS A 365 1.41 -18.18 -0.99
N THR A 366 1.08 -18.60 -2.21
CA THR A 366 -0.24 -18.42 -2.85
C THR A 366 -0.87 -19.78 -3.13
N ASP A 367 -2.15 -19.77 -3.47
CA ASP A 367 -2.79 -20.94 -4.05
C ASP A 367 -2.48 -21.06 -5.56
N GLY A 368 -2.87 -22.18 -6.16
CA GLY A 368 -2.60 -22.46 -7.57
C GLY A 368 -3.51 -21.75 -8.58
N ARG A 369 -4.29 -20.74 -8.17
CA ARG A 369 -5.15 -19.98 -9.10
C ARG A 369 -4.40 -18.79 -9.70
N GLY A 370 -4.57 -18.59 -11.00
CA GLY A 370 -3.98 -17.45 -11.71
C GLY A 370 -2.64 -17.78 -12.36
N HIS A 371 -1.94 -16.74 -12.81
CA HIS A 371 -0.65 -16.89 -13.47
C HIS A 371 0.48 -17.03 -12.45
N ALA A 372 1.33 -18.04 -12.62
CA ALA A 372 2.46 -18.33 -11.73
C ALA A 372 3.34 -17.10 -11.46
N GLN A 373 3.65 -16.30 -12.49
CA GLN A 373 4.46 -15.09 -12.34
C GLN A 373 3.77 -14.00 -11.51
N ALA A 374 2.45 -13.82 -11.66
CA ALA A 374 1.69 -12.88 -10.85
C ALA A 374 1.62 -13.33 -9.38
N ASN A 375 1.45 -14.65 -9.17
CA ASN A 375 1.47 -15.26 -7.84
C ASN A 375 2.84 -15.12 -7.16
N LEU A 376 3.93 -15.29 -7.91
CA LEU A 376 5.28 -15.08 -7.42
C LEU A 376 5.48 -13.62 -6.98
N GLN A 377 5.10 -12.65 -7.82
CA GLN A 377 5.18 -11.22 -7.49
C GLN A 377 4.34 -10.86 -6.27
N LEU A 378 3.09 -11.32 -6.21
CA LEU A 378 2.19 -11.06 -5.09
C LEU A 378 2.73 -11.68 -3.79
N SER A 379 3.25 -12.90 -3.85
CA SER A 379 3.87 -13.53 -2.68
C SER A 379 5.08 -12.74 -2.19
N GLN A 380 5.97 -12.29 -3.09
CA GLN A 380 7.13 -11.49 -2.71
C GLN A 380 6.71 -10.18 -2.03
N GLN A 381 5.74 -9.47 -2.61
CA GLN A 381 5.19 -8.24 -2.02
C GLN A 381 4.57 -8.49 -0.64
N ARG A 382 3.91 -9.63 -0.43
CA ARG A 382 3.35 -10.01 0.87
C ARG A 382 4.44 -10.31 1.90
N ALA A 383 5.48 -11.06 1.53
CA ALA A 383 6.61 -11.33 2.40
C ALA A 383 7.31 -10.03 2.83
N GLU A 384 7.52 -9.11 1.89
CA GLU A 384 8.08 -7.79 2.14
C GLU A 384 7.19 -6.94 3.04
N ALA A 385 5.87 -6.92 2.79
CA ALA A 385 4.92 -6.20 3.63
C ALA A 385 4.94 -6.70 5.09
N VAL A 386 5.01 -8.01 5.30
CA VAL A 386 5.14 -8.61 6.64
C VAL A 386 6.49 -8.22 7.26
N SER A 387 7.59 -8.33 6.52
CA SER A 387 8.91 -7.93 7.00
C SER A 387 8.95 -6.45 7.43
N HIS A 388 8.41 -5.54 6.62
CA HIS A 388 8.33 -4.12 6.94
C HIS A 388 7.46 -3.85 8.17
N ALA A 389 6.32 -4.53 8.28
CA ALA A 389 5.46 -4.42 9.46
C ALA A 389 6.21 -4.87 10.73
N LEU A 390 6.92 -6.00 10.69
CA LEU A 390 7.72 -6.48 11.81
C LEU A 390 8.88 -5.55 12.17
N GLN A 391 9.54 -4.95 11.18
CA GLN A 391 10.56 -3.94 11.39
C GLN A 391 9.99 -2.69 12.08
N SER A 392 8.80 -2.23 11.69
CA SER A 392 8.12 -1.11 12.35
C SER A 392 7.77 -1.40 13.82
N LEU A 393 7.61 -2.68 14.16
CA LEU A 393 7.41 -3.19 15.52
C LEU A 393 8.75 -3.48 16.24
N GLY A 394 9.89 -3.05 15.68
CA GLY A 394 11.19 -3.11 16.33
C GLY A 394 11.97 -4.42 16.13
N VAL A 395 11.54 -5.30 15.22
CA VAL A 395 12.37 -6.46 14.83
C VAL A 395 13.54 -5.97 13.95
N PRO A 396 14.81 -6.31 14.24
CA PRO A 396 15.93 -5.86 13.43
C PRO A 396 15.83 -6.34 11.98
N ALA A 397 16.02 -5.43 11.02
CA ALA A 397 15.96 -5.76 9.59
C ALA A 397 16.99 -6.83 9.19
N THR A 398 18.15 -6.86 9.85
CA THR A 398 19.20 -7.87 9.63
C THR A 398 18.79 -9.28 10.03
N SER A 399 17.80 -9.40 10.92
CA SER A 399 17.28 -10.69 11.41
C SER A 399 16.19 -11.26 10.50
N LEU A 400 15.75 -10.53 9.47
CA LEU A 400 14.64 -10.93 8.60
C LEU A 400 15.08 -11.09 7.15
N VAL A 401 14.53 -12.09 6.48
CA VAL A 401 14.65 -12.29 5.03
C VAL A 401 13.25 -12.51 4.47
N ALA A 402 12.85 -11.78 3.44
CA ALA A 402 11.53 -11.92 2.83
C ALA A 402 11.63 -12.64 1.49
N VAL A 403 10.93 -13.76 1.33
CA VAL A 403 10.94 -14.59 0.12
C VAL A 403 9.51 -14.91 -0.33
N GLY A 404 9.21 -14.61 -1.58
CA GLY A 404 7.99 -15.01 -2.26
C GLY A 404 8.17 -16.35 -2.97
N TYR A 405 7.38 -17.34 -2.60
CA TYR A 405 7.42 -18.70 -3.17
C TYR A 405 6.36 -18.93 -4.25
N GLY A 406 5.48 -17.96 -4.50
CA GLY A 406 4.37 -18.10 -5.43
C GLY A 406 3.51 -19.32 -5.10
N GLN A 407 3.26 -20.15 -6.10
CA GLN A 407 2.41 -21.34 -5.99
C GLN A 407 3.20 -22.66 -5.99
N ASP A 408 4.54 -22.58 -5.96
CA ASP A 408 5.42 -23.71 -6.27
C ASP A 408 5.57 -24.70 -5.11
N TRP A 409 5.15 -24.31 -3.90
CA TRP A 409 5.27 -25.10 -2.67
C TRP A 409 3.92 -25.25 -1.93
N PRO A 410 2.95 -25.98 -2.51
CA PRO A 410 1.67 -26.24 -1.87
C PRO A 410 1.83 -27.24 -0.71
N VAL A 411 1.10 -26.99 0.38
CA VAL A 411 0.99 -27.91 1.55
C VAL A 411 -0.32 -28.68 1.55
N ALA A 412 -1.25 -28.30 0.67
CA ALA A 412 -2.54 -28.94 0.54
C ALA A 412 -3.04 -28.91 -0.92
N ASP A 413 -4.07 -29.71 -1.22
CA ASP A 413 -4.63 -29.80 -2.56
C ASP A 413 -5.33 -28.50 -2.98
N ASN A 414 -4.87 -27.89 -4.07
CA ASN A 414 -5.44 -26.68 -4.67
C ASN A 414 -6.84 -26.87 -5.27
N ARG A 415 -7.31 -28.11 -5.43
CA ARG A 415 -8.67 -28.39 -5.92
C ARG A 415 -9.76 -27.99 -4.92
N SER A 416 -9.46 -28.09 -3.62
CA SER A 416 -10.43 -27.76 -2.56
C SER A 416 -10.27 -26.32 -2.05
N ASP A 417 -11.37 -25.70 -1.64
CA ASP A 417 -11.37 -24.35 -1.05
C ASP A 417 -10.54 -24.31 0.24
N ILE A 418 -10.64 -25.38 1.03
CA ILE A 418 -9.89 -25.59 2.27
C ILE A 418 -8.38 -25.68 1.97
N GLY A 419 -7.98 -26.52 1.02
CA GLY A 419 -6.57 -26.68 0.66
C GLY A 419 -5.97 -25.42 0.05
N ARG A 420 -6.73 -24.66 -0.75
CA ARG A 420 -6.29 -23.34 -1.21
C ARG A 420 -6.11 -22.35 -0.07
N ALA A 421 -6.99 -22.36 0.93
CA ALA A 421 -6.83 -21.51 2.11
C ALA A 421 -5.55 -21.86 2.89
N GLN A 422 -5.20 -23.14 3.01
CA GLN A 422 -3.94 -23.58 3.62
C GLN A 422 -2.71 -23.18 2.80
N ASN A 423 -2.82 -23.15 1.46
CA ASN A 423 -1.72 -22.72 0.60
C ASN A 423 -1.46 -21.21 0.65
N ARG A 424 -2.49 -20.39 0.87
CA ARG A 424 -2.35 -18.94 1.08
C ARG A 424 -1.85 -18.63 2.50
N ARG A 425 -0.55 -18.83 2.74
CA ARG A 425 0.06 -18.75 4.08
C ARG A 425 1.35 -17.92 4.09
N ILE A 426 1.74 -17.50 5.28
CA ILE A 426 3.09 -17.05 5.62
C ILE A 426 3.75 -18.17 6.42
N ALA A 427 4.98 -18.52 6.07
CA ALA A 427 5.80 -19.49 6.74
C ALA A 427 7.07 -18.80 7.27
N TYR A 428 7.57 -19.31 8.39
CA TYR A 428 8.79 -18.85 9.04
C TYR A 428 9.80 -20.00 9.05
N GLN A 429 11.04 -19.70 8.70
CA GLN A 429 12.14 -20.67 8.73
C GLN A 429 13.38 -20.05 9.37
N LEU A 430 14.09 -20.83 10.17
CA LEU A 430 15.40 -20.43 10.68
C LEU A 430 16.44 -20.52 9.57
N LEU A 431 17.23 -19.46 9.40
CA LEU A 431 18.40 -19.44 8.55
C LEU A 431 19.64 -19.60 9.44
N ASP A 432 20.56 -20.46 9.00
CA ASP A 432 21.77 -20.81 9.75
C ASP A 432 22.81 -19.68 9.82
#